data_AF-A0A3R7VV51-F1
#
_entry.id   AF-A0A3R7VV51-F1
#
_cell.length_a   1.000
_cell.length_b   1.000
_cell.length_c   1.000
_cell.angle_alpha   90.00
_cell.angle_beta   90.00
_cell.angle_gamma   90.00
#
_symmetry.space_group_name_H-M   'P 1'
#
loop_
_entity.id
_entity.type
_entity.pdbx_description
1 polymer ?
#
loop_
_entity_poly.entity_id
_entity_poly.type
_entity_poly.pdbx_seq_one_letter_code
_entity_poly.pdbx_strand_id
1 'polypeptide(L)'
;MQSQRYWIERAFQDANKLAGMNNYQVRNWNAWHHHMALVLLAMFWITQELMQALSVRKKLTLHDIVRIIKYLIPPKVQDVMSVARTIVMNEKKD
;
A
#
# COMPACT_ATOMS: atom_id res chain seq x y z
N MET A 1 -21.19 -2.53 -19.88
CA MET A 1 -19.85 -1.91 -20.03
C MET A 1 -19.42 -1.07 -18.83
N GLN A 2 -20.32 -0.32 -18.17
CA GLN A 2 -19.95 0.62 -17.09
C GLN A 2 -19.32 -0.04 -15.85
N SER A 3 -19.61 -1.32 -15.58
CA SER A 3 -19.04 -2.07 -14.45
C SER A 3 -17.55 -2.39 -14.61
N GLN A 4 -17.03 -2.50 -15.83
CA GLN A 4 -15.60 -2.79 -16.07
C GLN A 4 -14.73 -1.57 -15.80
N ARG A 5 -15.22 -0.37 -16.16
CA ARG A 5 -14.53 0.91 -15.89
C ARG A 5 -14.30 1.11 -14.39
N TYR A 6 -15.30 0.76 -13.56
CA TYR A 6 -15.19 0.87 -12.11
C TYR A 6 -13.99 0.10 -11.55
N TRP A 7 -13.76 -1.13 -12.00
CA TRP A 7 -12.65 -1.95 -11.51
C TRP A 7 -11.29 -1.39 -11.90
N ILE A 8 -11.18 -0.81 -13.09
CA ILE A 8 -9.96 -0.13 -13.55
C ILE A 8 -9.69 1.10 -12.67
N GLU A 9 -10.69 1.94 -12.46
CA GLU A 9 -10.55 3.14 -11.62
C GLU A 9 -10.24 2.80 -10.17
N ARG A 10 -10.86 1.74 -9.65
CA ARG A 10 -10.62 1.26 -8.29
C ARG A 10 -9.18 0.79 -8.13
N ALA A 11 -8.63 0.07 -9.10
CA ALA A 11 -7.24 -0.37 -9.09
C ALA A 11 -6.26 0.81 -9.07
N PHE A 12 -6.52 1.86 -9.88
CA PHE A 12 -5.70 3.08 -9.86
C PHE A 12 -5.82 3.86 -8.53
N GLN A 13 -7.02 3.93 -7.96
CA GLN A 13 -7.22 4.54 -6.64
C GLN A 13 -6.44 3.81 -5.55
N ASP A 14 -6.45 2.47 -5.58
CA ASP A 14 -5.73 1.65 -4.61
C ASP A 14 -4.21 1.76 -4.82
N ALA A 15 -3.72 1.73 -6.06
CA ALA A 15 -2.31 1.97 -6.38
C ALA A 15 -1.82 3.34 -5.87
N ASN A 16 -2.66 4.36 -5.98
CA ASN A 16 -2.33 5.69 -5.47
C ASN A 16 -2.25 5.71 -3.93
N LYS A 17 -3.25 5.15 -3.25
CA LYS A 17 -3.32 5.15 -1.78
C LYS A 17 -2.31 4.22 -1.10
N LEU A 18 -2.04 3.06 -1.69
CA LEU A 18 -1.28 1.98 -1.06
C LEU A 18 0.18 1.95 -1.49
N ALA A 19 0.45 2.17 -2.78
CA ALA A 19 1.80 2.08 -3.36
C ALA A 19 2.40 3.45 -3.71
N GLY A 20 1.69 4.55 -3.44
CA GLY A 20 2.20 5.89 -3.68
C GLY A 20 2.37 6.21 -5.16
N MET A 21 1.43 5.76 -6.01
CA MET A 21 1.49 6.00 -7.46
C MET A 21 1.67 7.48 -7.82
N ASN A 22 1.08 8.43 -7.08
CA ASN A 22 1.25 9.87 -7.29
C ASN A 22 2.41 10.51 -6.50
N ASN A 23 3.21 9.72 -5.79
CA ASN A 23 4.27 10.25 -4.92
C ASN A 23 5.64 10.31 -5.63
N TYR A 24 5.67 10.32 -6.96
CA TYR A 24 6.91 10.48 -7.72
C TYR A 24 7.34 11.96 -7.71
N GLN A 25 8.62 12.20 -7.38
CA GLN A 25 9.20 13.55 -7.39
C GLN A 25 10.07 13.81 -8.62
N VAL A 26 10.12 12.83 -9.55
CA VAL A 26 10.97 12.87 -10.74
C VAL A 26 10.24 13.49 -11.92
N ARG A 27 10.98 14.23 -12.76
CA ARG A 27 10.45 14.87 -13.98
C ARG A 27 10.95 14.21 -15.28
N ASN A 28 11.92 13.30 -15.18
CA ASN A 28 12.43 12.57 -16.33
C ASN A 28 11.48 11.43 -16.71
N TRP A 29 11.22 11.26 -18.01
CA TRP A 29 10.35 10.22 -18.57
C TRP A 29 10.75 8.81 -18.11
N ASN A 30 12.04 8.46 -18.21
CA ASN A 30 12.51 7.15 -17.81
C ASN A 30 12.34 6.92 -16.31
N ALA A 31 12.62 7.93 -15.50
CA ALA A 31 12.46 7.84 -14.05
C ALA A 31 10.98 7.64 -13.65
N TRP A 32 10.06 8.31 -14.34
CA TRP A 32 8.61 8.08 -14.17
C TRP A 32 8.23 6.64 -14.54
N HIS A 33 8.72 6.11 -15.66
CA HIS A 33 8.48 4.72 -16.04
C HIS A 33 9.00 3.70 -15.02
N HIS A 34 10.19 3.92 -14.47
CA HIS A 34 10.73 3.08 -13.41
C HIS A 34 9.86 3.13 -12.15
N HIS A 35 9.42 4.32 -11.73
CA HIS A 35 8.48 4.46 -10.61
C HIS A 35 7.19 3.68 -10.88
N MET A 36 6.58 3.86 -12.05
CA MET A 36 5.36 3.15 -12.43
C MET A 36 5.55 1.62 -12.46
N ALA A 37 6.68 1.12 -12.94
CA ALA A 37 7.00 -0.30 -12.92
C ALA A 37 7.09 -0.85 -11.49
N LEU A 38 7.74 -0.12 -10.58
CA LEU A 38 7.82 -0.50 -9.16
C LEU A 38 6.46 -0.46 -8.47
N VAL A 39 5.63 0.54 -8.78
CA VAL A 39 4.24 0.64 -8.27
C VAL A 39 3.42 -0.57 -8.72
N LEU A 40 3.50 -0.95 -10.00
CA LEU A 40 2.78 -2.11 -10.53
C LEU A 40 3.28 -3.41 -9.90
N LEU A 41 4.59 -3.56 -9.70
CA LEU A 41 5.18 -4.72 -9.02
C LEU A 41 4.71 -4.82 -7.56
N ALA A 42 4.68 -3.70 -6.84
CA ALA A 42 4.19 -3.64 -5.46
C ALA A 42 2.70 -4.01 -5.37
N MET A 43 1.87 -3.47 -6.27
CA MET A 43 0.43 -3.79 -6.33
C MET A 43 0.17 -5.25 -6.70
N PHE A 44 0.97 -5.80 -7.61
CA PHE A 44 0.92 -7.23 -7.95
C PHE A 44 1.17 -8.09 -6.72
N TRP A 45 2.26 -7.81 -5.98
CA TRP A 45 2.59 -8.56 -4.78
C TRP A 45 1.50 -8.45 -3.68
N ILE A 46 1.02 -7.24 -3.37
CA ILE A 46 -0.06 -7.03 -2.39
C ILE A 46 -1.32 -7.83 -2.77
N THR A 47 -1.65 -7.88 -4.07
CA THR A 47 -2.82 -8.61 -4.56
C THR A 47 -2.62 -10.13 -4.44
N GLN A 48 -1.43 -10.64 -4.74
CA GLN A 48 -1.10 -12.06 -4.53
C GLN A 48 -1.22 -12.46 -3.07
N GLU A 49 -0.68 -11.64 -2.15
CA GLU A 49 -0.79 -11.88 -0.71
C GLU A 49 -2.23 -11.84 -0.23
N LEU A 50 -3.05 -10.91 -0.76
CA LEU A 50 -4.48 -10.89 -0.48
C LEU A 50 -5.17 -12.19 -0.92
N MET A 51 -4.88 -12.67 -2.13
CA MET A 51 -5.46 -13.93 -2.63
C MET A 51 -5.10 -15.12 -1.74
N GLN A 52 -3.85 -15.19 -1.28
CA GLN A 52 -3.40 -16.21 -0.33
C GLN A 52 -4.11 -16.05 1.02
N ALA A 53 -4.18 -14.85 1.58
CA ALA A 53 -4.82 -14.59 2.86
C ALA A 53 -6.33 -14.86 2.84
N LEU A 54 -7.00 -14.58 1.71
CA LEU A 54 -8.42 -14.87 1.51
C LEU A 54 -8.73 -16.37 1.53
N SER A 55 -7.76 -17.23 1.18
CA SER A 55 -7.90 -18.69 1.31
C SER A 55 -8.02 -19.12 2.78
N VAL A 56 -7.42 -18.36 3.69
CA VAL A 56 -7.43 -18.61 5.14
C VAL A 56 -8.61 -17.89 5.82
N ARG A 57 -8.90 -16.64 5.44
CA ARG A 57 -9.99 -15.83 6.00
C ARG A 57 -10.68 -14.98 4.94
N LYS A 58 -11.99 -15.15 4.79
CA LYS A 58 -12.82 -14.46 3.76
C LYS A 58 -12.99 -12.94 3.90
N LYS A 59 -12.48 -12.29 4.96
CA LYS A 59 -12.71 -10.86 5.24
C LYS A 59 -11.41 -10.08 5.42
N LEU A 60 -10.54 -10.11 4.40
CA LEU A 60 -9.36 -9.24 4.33
C LEU A 60 -9.48 -8.29 3.14
N THR A 61 -8.92 -7.09 3.31
CA THR A 61 -8.82 -6.07 2.26
C THR A 61 -7.36 -5.82 1.88
N LEU A 62 -7.11 -5.18 0.74
CA LEU A 62 -5.77 -4.74 0.32
C LEU A 62 -5.09 -3.87 1.39
N HIS A 63 -5.86 -3.02 2.08
CA HIS A 63 -5.36 -2.16 3.15
C HIS A 63 -4.85 -2.97 4.34
N ASP A 64 -5.51 -4.08 4.67
CA ASP A 64 -5.11 -4.95 5.79
C ASP A 64 -3.79 -5.65 5.47
N ILE A 65 -3.59 -6.09 4.23
CA ILE A 65 -2.34 -6.68 3.78
C ILE A 65 -1.19 -5.67 3.92
N VAL A 66 -1.37 -4.44 3.42
CA VAL A 66 -0.36 -3.38 3.58
C VAL A 66 -0.08 -3.07 5.05
N ARG A 67 -1.11 -3.10 5.90
CA ARG A 67 -0.94 -2.93 7.35
C ARG A 67 -0.13 -4.06 7.96
N ILE A 68 -0.41 -5.31 7.60
CA ILE A 68 0.35 -6.49 8.04
C ILE A 68 1.81 -6.35 7.62
N ILE A 69 2.09 -5.99 6.36
CA ILE A 69 3.44 -5.79 5.85
C ILE A 69 4.20 -4.73 6.66
N LYS A 70 3.56 -3.60 6.97
CA LYS A 70 4.17 -2.55 7.80
C LYS A 70 4.52 -3.02 9.21
N TYR A 71 3.79 -4.00 9.76
CA TYR A 71 4.12 -4.62 11.04
C TYR A 71 5.22 -5.67 10.91
N LEU A 72 5.28 -6.41 9.80
CA LEU A 72 6.28 -7.45 9.57
C LEU A 72 7.66 -6.89 9.21
N ILE A 73 7.72 -5.74 8.53
CA ILE A 73 8.98 -5.06 8.24
C ILE A 73 9.51 -4.48 9.56
N PRO A 74 10.67 -4.94 10.07
CA PRO A 74 11.22 -4.39 11.30
C PRO A 74 11.45 -2.89 11.10
N PRO A 75 10.90 -2.02 11.97
CA PRO A 75 11.18 -0.60 11.88
C PRO A 75 12.68 -0.38 12.07
N LYS A 76 13.22 0.62 11.37
CA LYS A 76 14.64 0.86 11.11
C LYS A 76 15.44 1.36 12.35
N VAL A 77 15.18 0.79 13.54
CA VAL A 77 15.48 1.27 14.91
C VAL A 77 14.33 2.14 15.45
N GLN A 78 13.67 1.62 16.49
CA GLN A 78 12.69 2.34 17.30
C GLN A 78 13.23 2.46 18.72
N ASP A 79 13.65 3.68 19.08
CA ASP A 79 13.79 4.07 20.48
C ASP A 79 12.39 4.08 21.13
N VAL A 80 12.29 3.74 22.41
CA VAL A 80 11.02 3.67 23.16
C VAL A 80 10.22 4.98 22.99
N MET A 81 10.91 6.11 22.97
CA MET A 81 10.29 7.43 22.81
C MET A 81 9.76 7.66 21.39
N SER A 82 10.37 7.07 20.37
CA SER A 82 9.86 7.15 18.99
C SER A 82 8.59 6.33 18.79
N VAL A 83 8.46 5.17 19.43
CA VAL A 83 7.23 4.35 19.39
C VAL A 83 6.08 5.06 20.09
N ALA A 84 6.33 5.59 21.29
CA ALA A 84 5.32 6.30 22.07
C ALA A 84 4.73 7.48 21.28
N ARG A 85 5.55 8.24 20.55
CA ARG A 85 5.09 9.34 19.69
C ARG A 85 4.18 8.84 18.56
N THR A 86 4.50 7.72 17.93
CA THR A 86 3.67 7.17 16.84
C THR A 86 2.31 6.69 17.35
N ILE A 87 2.25 6.10 18.55
CA ILE A 87 0.98 5.66 19.18
C ILE A 87 0.09 6.88 19.47
N VAL A 88 0.63 7.90 20.14
CA VAL A 88 -0.11 9.13 20.48
C VAL A 88 -0.60 9.89 19.24
N MET A 89 0.20 9.91 18.16
CA MET A 89 -0.19 10.54 16.89
C MET A 89 -1.32 9.82 16.17
N ASN A 90 -1.48 8.51 16.40
CA ASN A 90 -2.57 7.73 15.80
C ASN A 90 -3.87 7.86 16.61
N GLU A 91 -3.81 7.97 17.94
CA GLU A 91 -5.01 8.19 18.79
C GLU A 91 -5.66 9.56 18.58
N LYS A 92 -4.89 10.59 18.19
CA LYS A 92 -5.44 11.92 17.86
C LYS A 92 -6.13 12.00 16.50
N LYS A 93 -6.06 10.94 15.70
CA LYS A 93 -6.52 10.92 14.31
C LYS A 93 -7.85 10.18 14.12
N ASP A 94 -8.34 9.54 15.18
CA ASP A 94 -9.70 9.02 15.34
C ASP A 94 -10.57 10.06 16.10
#